data_AF-A0A1X6MSH4-F1
#
_entry.id   AF-A0A1X6MSH4-F1
#
_cell.length_a   1.000
_cell.length_b   1.000
_cell.length_c   1.000
_cell.angle_alpha   90.00
_cell.angle_beta   90.00
_cell.angle_gamma   90.00
#
_symmetry.space_group_name_H-M   'P 1'
#
loop_
_entity.id
_entity.type
_entity.pdbx_description
1 polymer ?
#
loop_
_entity_poly.entity_id
_entity_poly.type
_entity_poly.pdbx_seq_one_letter_code
_entity_poly.pdbx_strand_id
1 'polypeptide(L)'
;MFGHPQAGHQQQRPASGANAGQWMAHADSVSCSQYLCPDTLVCVSNPSDCPCPDVQDVKCLIPDSDDTGGATVVCARGTLDCATVEQLSRKLS
;
A
#
# COMPACT_ATOMS: atom_id res chain seq x y z
N MET A 1 -8.51 33.02 46.73
CA MET A 1 -7.78 33.38 45.49
C MET A 1 -6.84 32.23 45.13
N PHE A 2 -7.27 31.27 44.31
CA PHE A 2 -6.36 30.37 43.58
C PHE A 2 -7.06 30.03 42.26
N GLY A 3 -6.54 30.62 41.18
CA GLY A 3 -7.13 30.58 39.85
C GLY A 3 -6.83 29.29 39.09
N HIS A 4 -7.78 28.92 38.24
CA HIS A 4 -7.55 28.05 37.09
C HIS A 4 -6.51 28.68 36.15
N PRO A 5 -5.76 27.85 35.43
CA PRO A 5 -5.80 27.99 33.99
C PRO A 5 -6.19 26.69 33.28
N GLN A 6 -7.10 26.90 32.33
CA GLN A 6 -7.52 26.01 31.26
C GLN A 6 -6.48 26.00 30.14
N ALA A 7 -6.53 24.94 29.32
CA ALA A 7 -6.07 24.86 27.93
C ALA A 7 -4.56 24.72 27.67
N GLY A 8 -4.16 23.46 27.47
CA GLY A 8 -3.12 23.09 26.51
C GLY A 8 -3.71 22.07 25.54
N HIS A 9 -4.37 22.56 24.48
CA HIS A 9 -4.74 21.75 23.33
C HIS A 9 -3.51 20.98 22.83
N GLN A 10 -3.51 19.65 22.96
CA GLN A 10 -2.61 18.83 22.16
C GLN A 10 -2.97 19.07 20.70
N GLN A 11 -2.12 19.84 20.04
CA GLN A 11 -2.04 19.95 18.59
C GLN A 11 -1.74 18.56 18.05
N GLN A 12 -2.78 17.80 17.71
CA GLN A 12 -2.68 16.74 16.73
C GLN A 12 -2.36 17.41 15.40
N ARG A 13 -1.06 17.66 15.18
CA ARG A 13 -0.50 17.84 13.84
C ARG A 13 -1.00 16.64 13.04
N PRO A 14 -1.70 16.81 11.90
CA PRO A 14 -1.93 15.69 11.02
C PRO A 14 -0.54 15.26 10.55
N ALA A 15 -0.03 14.18 11.15
CA ALA A 15 1.18 13.55 10.71
C ALA A 15 0.92 13.07 9.30
N SER A 16 1.50 13.77 8.33
CA SER A 16 1.92 13.22 7.06
C SER A 16 2.84 12.02 7.36
N GLY A 17 2.24 10.89 7.73
CA GLY A 17 2.92 9.76 8.35
C GLY A 17 2.00 8.79 9.12
N ALA A 18 0.69 8.83 8.89
CA ALA A 18 -0.28 7.87 9.44
C ALA A 18 -0.04 6.41 8.99
N ASN A 19 1.00 6.16 8.21
CA ASN A 19 1.05 5.03 7.28
C ASN A 19 1.70 3.79 7.93
N ALA A 20 2.84 3.93 8.62
CA ALA A 20 3.58 2.76 9.10
C ALA A 20 3.01 2.15 10.41
N GLY A 21 2.70 2.99 11.40
CA GLY A 21 2.21 2.53 12.71
C GLY A 21 0.79 1.95 12.65
N GLN A 22 -0.09 2.53 11.82
CA GLN A 22 -1.42 1.96 11.59
C GLN A 22 -1.32 0.63 10.86
N TRP A 23 -0.46 0.55 9.83
CA TRP A 23 -0.26 -0.68 9.07
C TRP A 23 0.28 -1.83 9.93
N MET A 24 1.27 -1.56 10.80
CA MET A 24 1.76 -2.55 11.76
C MET A 24 0.64 -3.11 12.65
N ALA A 25 -0.21 -2.24 13.22
CA ALA A 25 -1.32 -2.68 14.06
C ALA A 25 -2.33 -3.55 13.29
N HIS A 26 -2.58 -3.25 12.01
CA HIS A 26 -3.43 -4.06 11.16
C HIS A 26 -2.78 -5.38 10.76
N ALA A 27 -1.49 -5.38 10.42
CA ALA A 27 -0.75 -6.59 10.06
C ALA A 27 -0.65 -7.57 11.23
N ASP A 28 -0.38 -7.09 12.44
CA ASP A 28 -0.33 -7.91 13.67
C ASP A 28 -1.68 -8.58 13.98
N SER A 29 -2.80 -7.96 13.55
CA SER A 29 -4.14 -8.52 13.75
C SER A 29 -4.49 -9.66 12.78
N VAL A 30 -3.70 -9.85 11.72
CA VAL A 30 -3.94 -10.87 10.68
C VAL A 30 -2.96 -12.03 10.83
N SER A 31 -3.48 -13.24 11.00
CA SER A 31 -2.66 -14.46 11.02
C SER A 31 -2.30 -14.88 9.59
N CYS A 32 -1.15 -14.41 9.08
CA CYS A 32 -0.61 -14.78 7.77
C CYS A 32 0.83 -15.27 7.89
N SER A 33 1.13 -16.45 7.34
CA SER A 33 2.48 -17.03 7.30
C SER A 33 3.23 -16.82 5.98
N GLN A 34 2.55 -16.30 4.96
CA GLN A 34 3.11 -16.04 3.64
C GLN A 34 3.24 -14.53 3.42
N TYR A 35 2.78 -14.00 2.29
CA TYR A 35 2.82 -12.59 1.97
C TYR A 35 1.49 -11.93 2.33
N LEU A 36 1.53 -10.91 3.17
CA LEU A 36 0.36 -10.10 3.50
C LEU A 36 0.31 -8.88 2.58
N CYS A 37 -0.71 -8.78 1.76
CA CYS A 37 -0.91 -7.66 0.84
C CYS A 37 -1.10 -6.35 1.61
N PRO A 38 -0.31 -5.30 1.36
CA PRO A 38 -0.34 -4.09 2.15
C PRO A 38 -1.61 -3.26 1.99
N ASP A 39 -2.24 -3.30 0.82
CA ASP A 39 -3.40 -2.45 0.56
C ASP A 39 -4.72 -3.14 0.93
N THR A 40 -4.74 -4.48 0.96
CA THR A 40 -5.97 -5.29 1.12
C THR A 40 -5.96 -6.20 2.34
N LEU A 41 -4.80 -6.39 2.98
CA LEU A 41 -4.59 -7.32 4.10
C LEU A 41 -4.96 -8.77 3.78
N VAL A 42 -4.95 -9.14 2.50
CA VAL A 42 -5.15 -10.51 2.04
C VAL A 42 -3.83 -11.28 2.15
N CYS A 43 -3.88 -12.50 2.71
CA CYS A 43 -2.73 -13.39 2.76
C CYS A 43 -2.63 -14.20 1.46
N VAL A 44 -1.51 -14.08 0.74
CA VAL A 44 -1.26 -14.73 -0.55
C VAL A 44 0.12 -15.39 -0.58
N SER A 45 0.37 -16.24 -1.58
CA SER A 45 1.64 -16.94 -1.75
C SER A 45 2.76 -16.03 -2.23
N ASN A 46 2.48 -15.17 -3.22
CA ASN A 46 3.44 -14.28 -3.84
C ASN A 46 2.90 -12.85 -3.93
N PRO A 47 3.76 -11.81 -3.92
CA PRO A 47 3.31 -10.43 -4.06
C PRO A 47 2.48 -10.17 -5.32
N SER A 48 2.77 -10.86 -6.41
CA SER A 48 2.04 -10.80 -7.70
C SER A 48 0.58 -11.29 -7.61
N ASP A 49 0.23 -12.06 -6.57
CA ASP A 49 -1.12 -12.57 -6.34
C ASP A 49 -2.03 -11.55 -5.66
N CYS A 50 -1.49 -10.44 -5.14
CA CYS A 50 -2.29 -9.45 -4.44
C CYS A 50 -3.41 -8.87 -5.33
N PRO A 51 -4.65 -8.81 -4.83
CA PRO A 51 -5.76 -8.20 -5.55
C PRO A 51 -5.68 -6.68 -5.47
N CYS A 52 -6.24 -6.00 -6.47
CA CYS A 52 -6.46 -4.57 -6.38
C CYS A 52 -7.55 -4.27 -5.34
N PRO A 53 -7.39 -3.21 -4.53
CA PRO A 53 -8.34 -2.88 -3.47
C PRO A 53 -9.72 -2.46 -4.03
N ASP A 54 -9.73 -1.84 -5.21
CA ASP A 54 -10.95 -1.48 -5.91
C ASP A 54 -11.22 -2.43 -7.08
N VAL A 55 -12.47 -2.87 -7.18
CA VAL A 55 -12.93 -3.84 -8.18
C VAL A 55 -12.97 -3.27 -9.60
N GLN A 56 -12.92 -1.95 -9.76
CA GLN A 56 -12.86 -1.30 -11.07
C GLN A 56 -11.43 -1.18 -11.60
N ASP A 57 -10.42 -1.47 -10.77
CA ASP A 57 -9.02 -1.38 -11.17
C ASP A 57 -8.55 -2.68 -11.82
N VAL A 58 -7.71 -2.53 -12.84
CA VAL A 58 -7.04 -3.66 -13.47
C VAL A 58 -5.67 -3.88 -12.83
N LYS A 59 -5.33 -5.16 -12.58
CA LYS A 59 -4.04 -5.57 -12.04
C LYS A 59 -3.00 -5.65 -13.15
N CYS A 60 -1.99 -4.79 -13.08
CA CYS A 60 -0.83 -4.81 -13.99
C CYS A 60 0.38 -5.38 -13.26
N LEU A 61 1.05 -6.35 -13.88
CA LEU A 61 2.30 -6.92 -13.36
C LEU A 61 3.46 -6.26 -14.09
N ILE A 62 4.32 -5.56 -13.34
CA ILE A 62 5.58 -5.05 -13.87
C ILE A 62 6.65 -6.08 -13.56
N PRO A 63 7.24 -6.73 -14.57
CA PRO A 63 8.35 -7.66 -14.35
C PRO A 63 9.56 -6.87 -13.87
N ASP A 64 10.08 -7.24 -12.70
CA ASP A 64 11.37 -6.75 -12.23
C ASP A 64 12.49 -7.48 -12.99
N SER A 65 13.56 -6.76 -13.33
CA SER A 65 14.56 -7.17 -14.34
C SER A 65 15.30 -8.48 -14.04
N ASP A 66 15.26 -8.95 -12.78
CA ASP A 66 16.15 -9.99 -12.27
C ASP A 66 15.42 -11.21 -11.68
N ASP A 67 14.09 -11.15 -11.46
CA ASP A 67 13.37 -12.16 -10.67
C ASP A 67 12.29 -12.88 -11.48
N THR A 68 12.55 -14.14 -11.82
CA THR A 68 11.53 -15.13 -12.24
C THR A 68 10.61 -15.49 -11.06
N GLY A 69 9.77 -14.55 -10.63
CA GLY A 69 8.78 -14.77 -9.58
C GLY A 69 8.38 -13.52 -8.79
N GLY A 70 9.18 -12.46 -8.86
CA GLY A 70 8.86 -11.14 -8.33
C GLY A 70 8.27 -10.27 -9.44
N ALA A 71 7.05 -9.77 -9.24
CA ALA A 71 6.50 -8.72 -10.10
C ALA A 71 5.89 -7.66 -9.21
N THR A 72 6.25 -6.41 -9.48
CA THR A 72 5.61 -5.26 -8.86
C THR A 72 4.17 -5.16 -9.37
N VAL A 73 3.20 -5.20 -8.46
CA VAL A 73 1.78 -5.07 -8.79
C VAL A 73 1.40 -3.59 -8.82
N VAL A 74 0.79 -3.15 -9.93
CA VAL A 74 0.22 -1.82 -10.06
C VAL A 74 -1.26 -1.93 -10.41
N CYS A 75 -2.10 -1.25 -9.64
CA CYS A 75 -3.53 -1.14 -9.91
C CYS A 75 -3.81 0.14 -10.68
N ALA A 76 -4.38 0.01 -11.88
CA ALA A 76 -4.65 1.13 -12.77
C ALA A 76 -6.16 1.30 -13.02
N ARG A 77 -6.61 2.57 -13.08
CA ARG A 77 -8.00 2.95 -13.37
C ARG A 77 -8.06 3.81 -14.64
N GLY A 78 -9.10 3.62 -15.45
CA GLY A 78 -9.41 4.48 -16.59
C GLY A 78 -8.64 4.13 -17.86
N THR A 79 -8.24 5.12 -18.66
CA THR A 79 -7.55 4.93 -19.97
C THR A 79 -6.06 4.60 -19.85
N LEU A 80 -5.55 4.40 -18.62
CA LEU A 80 -4.17 4.02 -18.39
C LEU A 80 -4.09 2.50 -18.48
N ASP A 81 -3.81 1.99 -19.67
CA ASP A 81 -3.63 0.55 -19.86
C ASP A 81 -2.31 0.08 -19.25
N CYS A 82 -2.24 -1.19 -18.85
CA CYS A 82 -1.02 -1.81 -18.34
C CYS A 82 0.19 -1.58 -19.27
N ALA A 83 -0.03 -1.50 -20.58
CA ALA A 83 1.01 -1.19 -21.57
C ALA A 83 1.70 0.17 -21.32
N THR A 84 0.98 1.18 -20.86
CA THR A 84 1.56 2.49 -20.53
C THR A 84 2.44 2.38 -19.29
N VAL A 85 1.97 1.63 -18.28
CA VAL A 85 2.72 1.37 -17.05
C VAL A 85 4.02 0.60 -17.35
N GLU A 86 3.94 -0.44 -18.19
CA GLU A 86 5.11 -1.21 -18.64
C GLU A 86 6.09 -0.37 -19.48
N GLN A 87 5.59 0.55 -20.31
CA GLN A 87 6.47 1.47 -21.06
C GLN A 87 7.19 2.44 -20.13
N LEU A 88 6.52 2.94 -19.09
CA LEU A 88 7.12 3.83 -18.11
C LEU A 88 8.15 3.11 -17.26
N SER A 89 7.87 1.87 -16.82
CA SER A 89 8.84 1.09 -16.04
C SER A 89 10.11 0.85 -16.83
N ARG A 90 10.02 0.40 -18.09
CA ARG A 90 11.17 0.19 -18.98
C ARG A 90 12.00 1.44 -19.25
N LYS A 91 11.39 2.63 -19.20
CA LYS A 91 12.12 3.90 -19.39
C LYS A 91 12.88 4.35 -18.15
N LEU A 92 12.50 3.85 -16.97
CA LEU A 92 13.05 4.24 -15.67
C LEU A 92 14.02 3.20 -15.10
N SER A 93 14.02 1.98 -15.66
CA SER A 93 15.01 0.91 -15.39
C SER A 93 16.36 1.15 -16.03
#